data_AF-A0A662GKV1-F1
#
_entry.id   AF-A0A662GKV1-F1
#
_cell.length_a   1.000
_cell.length_b   1.000
_cell.length_c   1.000
_cell.angle_alpha   90.00
_cell.angle_beta   90.00
_cell.angle_gamma   90.00
#
_symmetry.space_group_name_H-M   'P 1'
#
loop_
_entity.id
_entity.type
_entity.pdbx_description
1 polymer ?
#
loop_
_entity_poly.entity_id
_entity_poly.type
_entity_poly.pdbx_seq_one_letter_code
_entity_poly.pdbx_strand_id
1 'polypeptide(L)'
;MKIRVRRRITIEELWKIINEYEYSFGTPDRLRRELLVSQDEELKGKLDEWINALNALREYEEDGEENFIKEEVVDPAVVRRLLTDNMVKLLKEIENGVTSISELARKVGRSVPNVYSDLQFLYRNGFLGFQKRGKHVVPYLLLEEVIIDFR
;
A
#
# COMPACT_ATOMS: atom_id res chain seq x y z
N MET A 1 -0.67 21.66 -6.67
CA MET A 1 -0.14 20.32 -7.07
C MET A 1 -0.45 19.32 -5.99
N LYS A 2 -1.36 18.39 -6.26
CA LYS A 2 -1.73 17.29 -5.38
C LYS A 2 -1.23 15.99 -6.01
N ILE A 3 -0.62 15.12 -5.24
CA ILE A 3 -0.15 13.83 -5.75
C ILE A 3 -0.87 12.72 -5.00
N ARG A 4 -1.44 11.80 -5.76
CA ARG A 4 -2.18 10.65 -5.28
C ARG A 4 -1.50 9.39 -5.77
N VAL A 5 -1.53 8.35 -4.96
CA VAL A 5 -1.09 7.01 -5.35
C VAL A 5 -2.25 6.06 -5.17
N ARG A 6 -2.37 5.12 -6.10
CA ARG A 6 -3.29 3.99 -6.01
C ARG A 6 -2.45 2.74 -5.79
N ARG A 7 -2.75 1.99 -4.74
CA ARG A 7 -1.99 0.79 -4.37
C ARG A 7 -2.88 -0.27 -3.77
N ARG A 8 -2.46 -1.52 -3.91
CA ARG A 8 -3.00 -2.64 -3.16
C ARG A 8 -2.62 -2.51 -1.68
N ILE A 9 -3.52 -2.95 -0.82
CA ILE A 9 -3.31 -3.07 0.62
C ILE A 9 -3.11 -4.54 0.96
N THR A 10 -2.15 -4.83 1.84
CA THR A 10 -1.97 -6.21 2.32
C THR A 10 -2.99 -6.57 3.40
N ILE A 11 -3.23 -7.85 3.61
CA ILE A 11 -4.15 -8.31 4.67
C ILE A 11 -3.72 -7.79 6.05
N GLU A 12 -2.41 -7.71 6.33
CA GLU A 12 -1.90 -7.19 7.59
C GLU A 12 -2.23 -5.71 7.79
N GLU A 13 -2.12 -4.89 6.74
CA GLU A 13 -2.52 -3.49 6.78
C GLU A 13 -4.04 -3.35 6.95
N LEU A 14 -4.83 -4.21 6.30
CA LEU A 14 -6.28 -4.24 6.41
C LEU A 14 -6.73 -4.51 7.85
N TRP A 15 -6.15 -5.53 8.48
CA TRP A 15 -6.37 -5.84 9.90
C TRP A 15 -5.99 -4.67 10.79
N LYS A 16 -4.89 -3.97 10.48
CA LYS A 16 -4.47 -2.80 11.25
C LYS A 16 -5.52 -1.69 11.21
N ILE A 17 -6.05 -1.37 10.03
CA ILE A 17 -7.13 -0.37 9.86
C ILE A 17 -8.36 -0.77 10.67
N ILE A 18 -8.81 -2.03 10.54
CA ILE A 18 -9.99 -2.55 11.24
C ILE A 18 -9.80 -2.43 12.76
N ASN A 19 -8.67 -2.91 13.28
CA ASN A 19 -8.37 -2.87 14.72
C ASN A 19 -8.27 -1.44 15.26
N GLU A 20 -7.68 -0.51 14.51
CA GLU A 20 -7.58 0.90 14.90
C GLU A 20 -8.96 1.55 15.03
N TYR A 21 -9.88 1.26 14.11
CA TYR A 21 -11.24 1.76 14.17
C TYR A 21 -12.11 1.06 15.22
N GLU A 22 -11.98 -0.26 15.39
CA GLU A 22 -12.63 -0.98 16.48
C GLU A 22 -12.22 -0.41 17.84
N TYR A 23 -10.93 -0.14 18.03
CA TYR A 23 -10.43 0.48 19.24
C TYR A 23 -10.98 1.89 19.46
N SER A 24 -11.00 2.72 18.40
CA SER A 24 -11.38 4.13 18.50
C SER A 24 -12.89 4.34 18.63
N PHE A 25 -13.69 3.52 17.94
CA PHE A 25 -15.12 3.77 17.75
C PHE A 25 -16.01 2.62 18.24
N GLY A 26 -15.44 1.47 18.59
CA GLY A 26 -16.17 0.28 19.02
C GLY A 26 -16.74 -0.50 17.84
N THR A 27 -17.89 -0.09 17.31
CA THR A 27 -18.53 -0.77 16.17
C THR A 27 -18.89 0.20 15.05
N PRO A 28 -18.94 -0.25 13.78
CA PRO A 28 -19.35 0.60 12.67
C PRO A 28 -20.74 1.22 12.88
N ASP A 29 -21.67 0.46 13.47
CA ASP A 29 -23.03 0.95 13.75
C ASP A 29 -23.07 2.03 14.83
N ARG A 30 -22.13 2.02 15.78
CA ARG A 30 -22.01 3.10 16.76
C ARG A 30 -21.57 4.40 16.08
N LEU A 31 -20.55 4.33 15.22
CA LEU A 31 -20.07 5.48 14.46
C LEU A 31 -21.13 6.02 13.48
N ARG A 32 -21.89 5.13 12.82
CA ARG A 32 -23.06 5.51 12.00
C ARG A 32 -24.08 6.33 12.79
N ARG A 33 -24.41 5.92 14.02
CA ARG A 33 -25.36 6.65 14.86
C ARG A 33 -24.85 8.03 15.26
N GLU A 34 -23.55 8.16 15.52
CA GLU A 34 -22.91 9.44 15.83
C GLU A 34 -22.97 10.41 14.64
N LEU A 35 -22.73 9.90 13.44
CA LEU A 35 -22.79 10.66 12.18
C LEU A 35 -24.19 11.19 11.84
N LEU A 36 -25.25 10.47 12.23
CA LEU A 36 -26.63 10.96 12.07
C LEU A 36 -26.87 12.26 12.85
N VAL A 37 -26.05 12.55 13.87
CA VAL A 37 -26.18 13.72 14.74
C VAL A 37 -25.17 14.82 14.38
N SER A 38 -23.93 14.46 14.03
CA SER A 38 -22.83 15.43 13.89
C SER A 38 -22.62 15.99 12.47
N GLN A 39 -23.13 15.33 11.42
CA GLN A 39 -22.82 15.64 10.00
C GLN A 39 -21.32 15.86 9.71
N ASP A 40 -20.45 15.23 10.50
CA ASP A 40 -19.00 15.38 10.38
C ASP A 40 -18.46 14.59 9.18
N GLU A 41 -18.01 15.29 8.15
CA GLU A 41 -17.47 14.68 6.92
C GLU A 41 -16.16 13.89 7.17
N GLU A 42 -15.37 14.21 8.19
CA GLU A 42 -14.18 13.44 8.54
C GLU A 42 -14.57 12.09 9.15
N LEU A 43 -15.54 12.08 10.08
CA LEU A 43 -16.05 10.84 10.65
C LEU A 43 -16.72 9.96 9.60
N LYS A 44 -17.38 10.57 8.60
CA LYS A 44 -17.99 9.86 7.48
C LYS A 44 -16.92 9.18 6.63
N GLY A 45 -15.84 9.89 6.29
CA GLY A 45 -14.71 9.30 5.59
C GLY A 45 -14.09 8.12 6.33
N LYS A 46 -13.95 8.20 7.66
CA LYS A 46 -13.44 7.09 8.49
C LYS A 46 -14.40 5.89 8.49
N LEU A 47 -15.70 6.13 8.57
CA LEU A 47 -16.70 5.07 8.48
C LEU A 47 -16.64 4.37 7.11
N ASP A 48 -16.57 5.15 6.03
CA ASP A 48 -16.49 4.60 4.67
C ASP A 48 -15.21 3.77 4.50
N GLU A 49 -14.07 4.25 4.98
CA GLU A 49 -12.80 3.49 5.00
C GLU A 49 -12.93 2.19 5.79
N TRP A 50 -13.56 2.22 6.97
CA TRP A 50 -13.75 1.03 7.80
C TRP A 50 -14.65 -0.01 7.14
N ILE A 51 -15.79 0.40 6.59
CA ILE A 51 -16.71 -0.52 5.90
C ILE A 51 -16.05 -1.13 4.67
N ASN A 52 -15.31 -0.33 3.90
CA ASN A 52 -14.55 -0.84 2.76
C ASN A 52 -13.48 -1.86 3.19
N ALA A 53 -12.79 -1.60 4.31
CA ALA A 53 -11.81 -2.55 4.85
C ALA A 53 -12.45 -3.88 5.29
N LEU A 54 -13.61 -3.84 5.95
CA LEU A 54 -14.35 -5.04 6.35
C LEU A 54 -14.84 -5.86 5.15
N ASN A 55 -15.35 -5.18 4.10
CA ASN A 55 -15.79 -5.85 2.88
C ASN A 55 -14.62 -6.54 2.15
N ALA A 56 -13.49 -5.83 2.02
CA ALA A 56 -12.28 -6.39 1.44
C ALA A 56 -11.77 -7.61 2.21
N LEU A 57 -11.87 -7.61 3.54
CA LEU A 57 -11.45 -8.75 4.34
C LEU A 57 -12.34 -9.96 4.07
N ARG A 58 -13.66 -9.74 3.95
CA ARG A 58 -14.60 -10.81 3.61
C ARG A 58 -14.35 -11.37 2.21
N GLU A 59 -14.12 -10.51 1.21
CA GLU A 59 -13.76 -10.94 -0.15
C GLU A 59 -12.46 -11.76 -0.16
N TYR A 60 -11.46 -11.37 0.62
CA TYR A 60 -10.24 -12.15 0.79
C TYR A 60 -10.51 -13.53 1.44
N GLU A 61 -11.39 -13.60 2.44
CA GLU A 61 -11.76 -14.88 3.07
C GLU A 61 -12.54 -15.81 2.13
N GLU A 62 -13.35 -15.24 1.23
CA GLU A 62 -14.18 -15.98 0.27
C GLU A 62 -13.38 -16.46 -0.95
N ASP A 63 -12.59 -15.59 -1.58
CA ASP A 63 -11.92 -15.84 -2.85
C ASP A 63 -10.38 -15.99 -2.75
N GLY A 64 -9.79 -15.64 -1.59
CA GLY A 64 -8.34 -15.71 -1.37
C GLY A 64 -7.54 -14.64 -2.12
N GLU A 65 -8.19 -13.64 -2.72
CA GLU A 65 -7.56 -12.62 -3.53
C GLU A 65 -7.40 -11.28 -2.79
N GLU A 66 -6.19 -10.71 -2.80
CA GLU A 66 -5.91 -9.37 -2.29
C GLU A 66 -6.31 -8.29 -3.33
N ASN A 67 -7.60 -8.03 -3.46
CA ASN A 67 -8.14 -7.08 -4.44
C ASN A 67 -8.39 -5.66 -3.89
N PHE A 68 -8.06 -5.40 -2.61
CA PHE A 68 -8.32 -4.08 -2.04
C PHE A 68 -7.31 -3.04 -2.50
N ILE A 69 -7.82 -2.01 -3.16
CA ILE A 69 -7.04 -0.91 -3.68
C ILE A 69 -7.44 0.38 -2.95
N LYS A 70 -6.46 1.07 -2.39
CA LYS A 70 -6.63 2.37 -1.75
C LYS A 70 -5.98 3.46 -2.58
N GLU A 71 -6.64 4.61 -2.61
CA GLU A 71 -6.06 5.86 -3.08
C GLU A 71 -5.69 6.74 -1.89
N GLU A 72 -4.46 7.24 -1.87
CA GLU A 72 -3.98 8.12 -0.80
C GLU A 72 -3.14 9.28 -1.34
N VAL A 73 -3.15 10.40 -0.62
CA VAL A 73 -2.34 11.58 -0.93
C VAL A 73 -0.95 11.38 -0.36
N VAL A 74 0.09 11.61 -1.17
CA VAL A 74 1.48 11.44 -0.74
C VAL A 74 2.28 12.73 -0.89
N ASP A 75 3.36 12.83 -0.10
CA ASP A 75 4.30 13.93 -0.19
C ASP A 75 5.02 13.92 -1.57
N PRO A 76 5.13 15.06 -2.28
CA PRO A 76 5.89 15.16 -3.53
C PRO A 76 7.32 14.62 -3.46
N ALA A 77 7.97 14.65 -2.30
CA ALA A 77 9.28 14.07 -2.08
C ALA A 77 9.32 12.54 -2.31
N VAL A 78 8.23 11.84 -1.96
CA VAL A 78 8.08 10.40 -2.19
C VAL A 78 8.08 10.12 -3.69
N VAL A 79 7.28 10.87 -4.45
CA VAL A 79 7.15 10.69 -5.90
C VAL A 79 8.41 11.10 -6.65
N ARG A 80 9.08 12.18 -6.22
CA ARG A 80 10.39 12.54 -6.75
C ARG A 80 11.40 11.40 -6.63
N ARG A 81 11.38 10.64 -5.52
CA ARG A 81 12.25 9.47 -5.36
C ARG A 81 11.79 8.28 -6.20
N LEU A 82 10.47 8.05 -6.31
CA LEU A 82 9.88 7.02 -7.18
C LEU A 82 10.29 7.16 -8.64
N LEU A 83 10.36 8.40 -9.13
CA LEU A 83 10.61 8.72 -10.53
C LEU A 83 12.10 8.89 -10.88
N THR A 84 13.02 8.52 -9.98
CA THR A 84 14.45 8.48 -10.34
C THR A 84 14.73 7.30 -11.28
N ASP A 85 15.70 7.45 -12.19
CA ASP A 85 16.05 6.40 -13.17
C ASP A 85 16.34 5.04 -12.50
N ASN A 86 17.07 5.09 -11.38
CA ASN A 86 17.41 3.90 -10.60
C ASN A 86 16.18 3.21 -10.00
N MET A 87 15.20 4.00 -9.54
CA MET A 87 13.97 3.47 -8.95
C MET A 87 13.03 2.94 -10.04
N VAL A 88 12.86 3.66 -11.15
CA VAL A 88 12.07 3.18 -12.30
C VAL A 88 12.64 1.88 -12.84
N LYS A 89 13.97 1.77 -12.98
CA LYS A 89 14.62 0.51 -13.37
C LYS A 89 14.36 -0.61 -12.36
N LEU A 90 14.44 -0.31 -11.06
CA LEU A 90 14.14 -1.27 -10.00
C LEU A 90 12.69 -1.78 -10.08
N LEU A 91 11.72 -0.89 -10.23
CA LEU A 91 10.30 -1.23 -10.33
C LEU A 91 10.01 -2.12 -11.53
N LYS A 92 10.56 -1.80 -12.71
CA LYS A 92 10.45 -2.62 -13.92
C LYS A 92 10.99 -4.04 -13.73
N GLU A 93 12.13 -4.19 -13.07
CA GLU A 93 12.69 -5.52 -12.83
C GLU A 93 11.88 -6.33 -11.80
N ILE A 94 11.24 -5.68 -10.82
CA ILE A 94 10.33 -6.36 -9.89
C ILE A 94 9.07 -6.82 -10.63
N GLU A 95 8.49 -5.96 -11.48
CA GLU A 95 7.33 -6.29 -12.33
C GLU A 95 7.61 -7.49 -13.26
N ASN A 96 8.80 -7.53 -13.86
CA ASN A 96 9.25 -8.66 -14.69
C ASN A 96 9.46 -9.97 -13.90
N GLY A 97 9.37 -9.93 -12.57
CA GLY A 97 9.61 -11.06 -11.69
C GLY A 97 11.09 -11.26 -11.34
N VAL A 98 11.34 -11.44 -10.04
CA VAL A 98 12.64 -11.80 -9.49
C VAL A 98 12.51 -12.94 -8.49
N THR A 99 13.58 -13.72 -8.32
CA THR A 99 13.63 -14.84 -7.37
C THR A 99 14.31 -14.48 -6.05
N SER A 100 15.03 -13.35 -6.00
CA SER A 100 15.67 -12.83 -4.78
C SER A 100 16.15 -11.39 -4.94
N ILE A 101 16.41 -10.73 -3.81
CA ILE A 101 17.04 -9.40 -3.76
C ILE A 101 18.43 -9.39 -4.43
N SER A 102 19.21 -10.46 -4.28
CA SER A 102 20.53 -10.56 -4.90
C SER A 102 20.46 -10.67 -6.43
N GLU A 103 19.46 -11.38 -6.96
CA GLU A 103 19.20 -11.40 -8.40
C GLU A 103 18.78 -10.01 -8.91
N LEU A 104 17.85 -9.37 -8.20
CA LEU A 104 17.39 -8.02 -8.53
C LEU A 104 18.58 -7.04 -8.59
N ALA A 105 19.47 -7.08 -7.61
CA ALA A 105 20.70 -6.27 -7.58
C ALA A 105 21.59 -6.47 -8.81
N ARG A 106 21.77 -7.72 -9.25
CA ARG A 106 22.51 -8.02 -10.50
C ARG A 106 21.81 -7.47 -11.72
N LYS A 107 20.48 -7.67 -11.85
CA LYS A 107 19.68 -7.18 -12.99
C LYS A 107 19.74 -5.66 -13.12
N VAL A 108 19.66 -4.93 -12.00
CA VAL A 108 19.75 -3.46 -12.01
C VAL A 108 21.20 -2.95 -12.09
N GLY A 109 22.20 -3.81 -11.89
CA GLY A 109 23.62 -3.44 -11.92
C GLY A 109 24.07 -2.63 -10.70
N ARG A 110 23.51 -2.91 -9.52
CA ARG A 110 23.77 -2.18 -8.27
C ARG A 110 24.14 -3.14 -7.13
N SER A 111 24.74 -2.61 -6.06
CA SER A 111 25.06 -3.40 -4.87
C SER A 111 23.79 -3.80 -4.10
N VAL A 112 23.82 -4.96 -3.44
CA VAL A 112 22.70 -5.45 -2.61
C VAL A 112 22.25 -4.45 -1.54
N PRO A 113 23.14 -3.78 -0.77
CA PRO A 113 22.72 -2.79 0.21
C PRO A 113 21.97 -1.59 -0.39
N ASN A 114 22.39 -1.11 -1.56
CA ASN A 114 21.74 0.00 -2.24
C ASN A 114 20.34 -0.39 -2.74
N VAL A 115 20.22 -1.60 -3.32
CA VAL A 115 18.92 -2.14 -3.70
C VAL A 115 18.03 -2.33 -2.47
N TYR A 116 18.55 -2.91 -1.40
CA TYR A 116 17.78 -3.12 -0.17
C TYR A 116 17.29 -1.79 0.44
N SER A 117 18.11 -0.74 0.42
CA SER A 117 17.70 0.60 0.87
C SER A 117 16.51 1.16 0.08
N ASP A 118 16.48 0.93 -1.24
CA ASP A 118 15.37 1.35 -2.09
C ASP A 118 14.12 0.47 -1.87
N LEU A 119 14.28 -0.84 -1.72
CA LEU A 119 13.18 -1.73 -1.34
C LEU A 119 12.57 -1.36 0.01
N GLN A 120 13.40 -0.99 0.99
CA GLN A 120 12.94 -0.50 2.30
C GLN A 120 12.25 0.86 2.23
N PHE A 121 12.63 1.71 1.28
CA PHE A 121 11.88 2.93 1.01
C PHE A 121 10.49 2.60 0.45
N LEU A 122 10.40 1.73 -0.56
CA LEU A 122 9.12 1.32 -1.14
C LEU A 122 8.21 0.64 -0.10
N TYR A 123 8.76 -0.29 0.68
CA TYR A 123 8.04 -1.03 1.72
C TYR A 123 7.45 -0.08 2.78
N ARG A 124 8.24 0.87 3.30
CA ARG A 124 7.76 1.84 4.31
C ARG A 124 6.69 2.79 3.81
N ASN A 125 6.56 2.96 2.49
CA ASN A 125 5.49 3.75 1.88
C ASN A 125 4.33 2.87 1.39
N GLY A 126 4.31 1.57 1.70
CA GLY A 126 3.25 0.64 1.28
C GLY A 126 3.27 0.28 -0.21
N PHE A 127 4.31 0.64 -0.96
CA PHE A 127 4.38 0.44 -2.42
C PHE A 127 4.90 -0.95 -2.83
N LEU A 128 5.38 -1.71 -1.85
CA LEU A 128 6.03 -2.98 -2.04
C LEU A 128 5.78 -3.89 -0.86
N GLY A 129 5.54 -5.17 -1.12
CA GLY A 129 5.52 -6.23 -0.13
C GLY A 129 6.71 -7.18 -0.29
N PHE A 130 6.89 -8.05 0.70
CA PHE A 130 7.88 -9.12 0.65
C PHE A 130 7.22 -10.47 0.84
N GLN A 131 7.55 -11.43 -0.01
CA GLN A 131 7.10 -12.81 0.12
C GLN A 131 8.30 -13.73 0.34
N LYS A 132 8.18 -14.66 1.28
CA LYS A 132 9.18 -15.71 1.47
C LYS A 132 8.93 -16.84 0.45
N ARG A 133 9.93 -17.14 -0.37
CA ARG A 133 9.94 -18.28 -1.29
C ARG A 133 11.12 -19.19 -0.97
N GLY A 134 10.83 -20.26 -0.23
CA GLY A 134 11.86 -21.15 0.34
C GLY A 134 12.80 -20.38 1.28
N LYS A 135 14.08 -20.31 0.93
CA LYS A 135 15.11 -19.57 1.68
C LYS A 135 15.25 -18.10 1.28
N HIS A 136 14.56 -17.66 0.23
CA HIS A 136 14.70 -16.33 -0.34
C HIS A 136 13.53 -15.42 0.04
N VAL A 137 13.84 -14.12 0.13
CA VAL A 137 12.86 -13.04 0.22
C VAL A 137 12.73 -12.42 -1.16
N VAL A 138 11.50 -12.34 -1.64
CA VAL A 138 11.14 -11.86 -2.97
C VAL A 138 10.27 -10.61 -2.82
N PRO A 139 10.69 -9.45 -3.37
CA PRO A 139 9.83 -8.28 -3.42
C PRO A 139 8.71 -8.45 -4.45
N TYR A 140 7.55 -7.87 -4.18
CA TYR A 140 6.45 -7.73 -5.14
C TYR A 140 5.81 -6.35 -5.03
N LEU A 141 5.31 -5.81 -6.15
CA LEU A 141 4.74 -4.46 -6.18
C LEU A 141 3.33 -4.42 -5.61
N LEU A 142 3.07 -3.41 -4.78
CA LEU A 142 1.72 -3.04 -4.33
C LEU A 142 1.23 -1.77 -5.03
N LEU A 143 2.15 -0.88 -5.43
CA LEU A 143 1.84 0.34 -6.17
C LEU A 143 1.28 0.02 -7.57
N GLU A 144 0.14 0.61 -7.91
CA GLU A 144 -0.50 0.49 -9.22
C GLU A 144 -0.36 1.78 -10.04
N GLU A 145 -0.69 2.92 -9.44
CA GLU A 145 -0.73 4.20 -10.16
C GLU A 145 -0.14 5.34 -9.33
N VAL A 146 0.49 6.30 -10.01
CA VAL A 146 0.89 7.61 -9.46
C VAL A 146 0.22 8.69 -10.29
N ILE A 147 -0.60 9.51 -9.65
CA ILE A 147 -1.43 10.54 -10.28
C ILE A 147 -0.96 11.91 -9.79
N ILE A 148 -0.58 12.80 -10.72
CA ILE A 148 -0.12 14.16 -10.43
C ILE A 148 -1.16 15.15 -10.95
N ASP A 149 -1.84 15.83 -10.03
CA ASP A 149 -2.85 16.84 -10.34
C ASP A 149 -2.24 18.24 -10.24
N PHE A 150 -2.24 19.00 -11.35
CA PHE A 150 -1.73 20.38 -11.44
C PHE A 150 -2.78 21.47 -11.18
N ARG A 151 -4.03 21.06 -10.90
CA ARG A 151 -5.14 21.97 -10.62
C ARG A 151 -4.89 22.83 -9.39
#